data_AF-A0A452XJL6-F1
#
_entry.id   AF-A0A452XJL6-F1
#
_cell.length_a   1.000
_cell.length_b   1.000
_cell.length_c   1.000
_cell.angle_alpha   90.00
_cell.angle_beta   90.00
_cell.angle_gamma   90.00
#
_symmetry.space_group_name_H-M   'P 1'
#
loop_
_entity.id
_entity.type
_entity.pdbx_description
1 polymer ?
#
loop_
_entity_poly.entity_id
_entity_poly.type
_entity_poly.pdbx_seq_one_letter_code
_entity_poly.pdbx_strand_id
1 'polypeptide(L)'
;RRYFAAAGERSASFARPSALSAGIALPDALRLRYRVDDFTKEEQDEMYVFSTSQKRVSVELVGTNKVRDKLKNFDELSCASVSFMGVSSAGSPEELQGLVPNLRQLDLTGNLISQWQ
;
A
#
# COMPACT_ATOMS: atom_id res chain seq x y z
N ARG A 1 33.72 -24.83 -6.27
CA ARG A 1 32.59 -24.58 -7.20
C ARG A 1 32.17 -23.12 -7.08
N ARG A 2 31.88 -22.43 -8.19
CA ARG A 2 31.33 -21.07 -8.20
C ARG A 2 29.81 -21.17 -8.20
N TYR A 3 29.14 -20.58 -7.20
CA TYR A 3 27.69 -20.78 -7.01
C TYR A 3 26.83 -19.83 -7.86
N PHE A 4 27.24 -18.57 -8.00
CA PHE A 4 26.61 -17.59 -8.88
C PHE A 4 27.67 -16.64 -9.45
N ALA A 5 27.31 -15.93 -10.52
CA ALA A 5 28.06 -14.79 -11.04
C ALA A 5 27.18 -13.55 -10.85
N ALA A 6 27.78 -12.42 -10.51
CA ALA A 6 27.09 -11.17 -10.26
C ALA A 6 27.86 -10.01 -10.91
N ALA A 7 27.21 -8.85 -11.10
CA ALA A 7 27.78 -7.71 -11.81
C ALA A 7 29.00 -7.07 -11.11
N GLY A 8 29.11 -7.25 -9.79
CA GLY A 8 30.24 -6.79 -8.96
C GLY A 8 30.34 -7.56 -7.65
N GLU A 9 31.43 -7.38 -6.90
CA GLU A 9 31.77 -8.19 -5.71
C GLU A 9 30.69 -8.23 -4.63
N ARG A 10 29.89 -7.17 -4.48
CA ARG A 10 28.81 -7.05 -3.47
C ARG A 10 27.42 -6.92 -4.07
N SER A 11 27.26 -7.30 -5.34
CA SER A 11 26.01 -7.08 -6.09
C SER A 11 24.98 -8.19 -5.94
N ALA A 12 25.32 -9.31 -5.29
CA ALA A 12 24.38 -10.39 -5.03
C ALA A 12 24.73 -11.15 -3.75
N SER A 13 23.68 -11.69 -3.12
CA SER A 13 23.74 -12.46 -1.88
C SER A 13 22.74 -13.61 -1.96
N PHE A 14 22.97 -14.67 -1.18
CA PHE A 14 21.95 -15.69 -0.99
C PHE A 14 20.86 -15.15 -0.07
N ALA A 15 19.61 -15.30 -0.51
CA ALA A 15 18.43 -15.00 0.29
C ALA A 15 17.57 -16.25 0.42
N ARG A 16 16.93 -16.40 1.59
CA ARG A 16 15.89 -17.41 1.77
C ARG A 16 14.61 -16.88 1.14
N PRO A 17 13.86 -17.67 0.35
CA PRO A 17 12.59 -17.22 -0.21
C PRO A 17 11.62 -16.69 0.86
N SER A 18 11.60 -17.28 2.05
CA SER A 18 10.76 -16.84 3.17
C SER A 18 11.16 -15.50 3.80
N ALA A 19 12.36 -14.99 3.50
CA ALA A 19 12.84 -13.69 3.96
C ALA A 19 12.67 -12.59 2.90
N LEU A 20 12.08 -12.93 1.75
CA LEU A 20 11.84 -12.00 0.65
C LEU A 20 10.35 -11.67 0.57
N SER A 21 10.05 -10.43 0.22
CA SER A 21 8.71 -10.02 -0.21
C SER A 21 8.68 -10.02 -1.73
N ALA A 22 7.70 -10.70 -2.32
CA ALA A 22 7.43 -10.62 -3.75
C ALA A 22 6.84 -9.24 -4.16
N GLY A 23 6.44 -8.44 -3.17
CA GLY A 23 5.70 -7.21 -3.37
C GLY A 23 4.26 -7.45 -3.82
N ILE A 24 3.57 -6.37 -4.14
CA ILE A 24 2.17 -6.36 -4.59
C ILE A 24 2.02 -5.55 -5.88
N ALA A 25 0.95 -5.81 -6.63
CA ALA A 25 0.61 -5.00 -7.80
C ALA A 25 0.04 -3.64 -7.36
N LEU A 26 0.20 -2.62 -8.21
CA LEU A 26 -0.33 -1.28 -7.95
C LEU A 26 -1.86 -1.26 -7.70
N PRO A 27 -2.72 -1.98 -8.47
CA PRO A 27 -4.15 -2.08 -8.17
C PRO A 27 -4.42 -2.59 -6.76
N ASP A 28 -3.66 -3.59 -6.31
CA ASP A 28 -3.81 -4.17 -4.98
C ASP A 28 -3.36 -3.20 -3.90
N ALA A 29 -2.29 -2.44 -4.14
CA ALA A 29 -1.84 -1.40 -3.22
C ALA A 29 -2.87 -0.26 -3.09
N LEU A 30 -3.44 0.18 -4.21
CA LEU A 30 -4.51 1.19 -4.22
C LEU A 30 -5.74 0.68 -3.46
N ARG A 31 -6.16 -0.56 -3.72
CA ARG A 31 -7.24 -1.19 -2.95
C ARG A 31 -6.88 -1.33 -1.48
N LEU A 32 -5.68 -1.77 -1.12
CA LEU A 32 -5.31 -1.90 0.28
C LEU A 32 -5.28 -0.54 1.01
N ARG A 33 -4.84 0.51 0.32
CA ARG A 33 -4.71 1.86 0.88
C ARG A 33 -6.04 2.59 1.01
N TYR A 34 -6.91 2.43 0.01
CA TYR A 34 -8.14 3.19 -0.16
C TYR A 34 -9.41 2.35 -0.06
N ARG A 35 -9.31 1.02 0.14
CA ARG A 35 -10.46 0.21 0.55
C ARG A 35 -11.02 0.83 1.81
N VAL A 36 -12.32 1.02 1.76
CA VAL A 36 -13.15 1.34 2.90
C VAL A 36 -14.12 0.19 3.09
N ASP A 37 -13.58 -1.02 3.28
CA ASP A 37 -14.36 -1.99 4.04
C ASP A 37 -14.44 -1.44 5.47
N ASP A 38 -15.57 -1.66 6.15
CA ASP A 38 -15.68 -1.25 7.55
C ASP A 38 -14.55 -1.95 8.33
N PHE A 39 -13.77 -1.16 9.09
CA PHE A 39 -12.77 -1.72 10.00
C PHE A 39 -13.42 -2.85 10.79
N THR A 40 -12.75 -3.98 10.87
CA THR A 40 -13.26 -5.07 11.70
C THR A 40 -13.36 -4.58 13.16
N LYS A 41 -14.20 -5.22 13.97
CA LYS A 41 -14.33 -4.81 15.38
C LYS A 41 -12.97 -4.86 16.08
N GLU A 42 -12.14 -5.83 15.69
CA GLU A 42 -10.80 -6.03 16.19
C GLU A 42 -9.88 -4.84 15.84
N GLU A 43 -9.92 -4.33 14.60
CA GLU A 43 -9.12 -3.17 14.18
C GLU A 43 -9.56 -1.86 14.86
N GLN A 44 -10.86 -1.71 15.14
CA GLN A 44 -11.38 -0.55 15.86
C GLN A 44 -10.95 -0.57 17.34
N ASP A 45 -10.94 -1.73 17.98
CA ASP A 45 -10.53 -1.90 19.38
C ASP A 45 -9.03 -1.62 19.61
N GLU A 46 -8.19 -1.73 18.57
CA GLU A 46 -6.77 -1.39 18.62
C GLU A 46 -6.49 0.12 18.51
N MET A 47 -7.48 0.93 18.11
CA MET A 47 -7.32 2.35 17.85
C MET A 47 -7.58 3.20 19.11
N TYR A 48 -6.60 3.25 20.01
CA TYR A 48 -6.68 4.01 21.27
C TYR A 48 -5.49 4.93 21.48
N VAL A 49 -5.69 5.99 22.26
CA VAL A 49 -4.63 6.84 22.79
C VAL A 49 -4.60 6.78 24.31
N PHE A 50 -3.44 7.02 24.90
CA PHE A 50 -3.33 7.17 26.36
C PHE A 50 -3.61 8.61 26.77
N SER A 51 -4.47 8.79 27.77
CA SER A 51 -4.65 10.07 28.44
C SER A 51 -3.39 10.48 29.22
N THR A 52 -3.35 11.72 29.69
CA THR A 52 -2.33 12.19 30.65
C THR A 52 -2.32 11.40 31.97
N SER A 53 -3.39 10.65 32.26
CA SER A 53 -3.51 9.73 33.39
C SER A 53 -3.29 8.25 33.02
N GLN A 54 -2.65 7.98 31.87
CA GLN A 54 -2.39 6.63 31.34
C GLN A 54 -3.63 5.73 31.16
N LYS A 55 -4.81 6.33 31.00
CA LYS A 55 -6.04 5.58 30.67
C LYS A 55 -6.18 5.47 29.16
N ARG A 56 -6.65 4.31 28.67
CA ARG A 56 -7.00 4.15 27.26
C ARG A 56 -8.25 4.97 26.95
N VAL A 57 -8.17 5.79 25.91
CA VAL A 57 -9.28 6.53 25.33
C VAL A 57 -9.43 6.05 23.90
N SER A 58 -10.58 5.46 23.58
CA SER A 58 -10.90 5.02 22.22
C SER A 58 -11.01 6.24 21.30
N VAL A 59 -10.44 6.13 20.10
CA VAL A 59 -10.48 7.19 19.10
C VAL A 59 -11.68 6.94 18.20
N GLU A 60 -12.71 7.77 18.31
CA GLU A 60 -13.84 7.78 17.38
C GLU A 60 -13.62 8.82 16.27
N LEU A 61 -13.49 8.36 15.03
CA LEU A 61 -13.29 9.24 13.88
C LEU A 61 -14.63 9.75 13.33
N VAL A 62 -15.12 10.85 13.89
CA VAL A 62 -16.38 11.49 13.47
C VAL A 62 -16.21 12.21 12.12
N GLY A 63 -17.15 12.01 11.19
CA GLY A 63 -17.15 12.67 9.87
C GLY A 63 -16.35 11.97 8.77
N THR A 64 -15.72 10.83 9.07
CA THR A 64 -14.99 10.02 8.09
C THR A 64 -15.88 9.44 7.01
N ASN A 65 -17.17 9.24 7.25
CA ASN A 65 -18.11 8.67 6.27
C ASN A 65 -18.11 9.43 4.94
N LYS A 66 -18.10 10.77 4.96
CA LYS A 66 -18.06 11.58 3.72
C LYS A 66 -16.74 11.45 2.95
N VAL A 67 -15.63 11.28 3.66
CA VAL A 67 -14.31 11.08 3.05
C VAL A 67 -14.21 9.67 2.52
N ARG A 68 -14.71 8.70 3.28
CA ARG A 68 -14.80 7.29 2.95
C ARG A 68 -15.63 7.03 1.70
N ASP A 69 -16.82 7.62 1.61
CA ASP A 69 -17.70 7.47 0.44
C ASP A 69 -17.05 8.04 -0.83
N LYS A 70 -16.29 9.13 -0.70
CA LYS A 70 -15.48 9.68 -1.81
C LYS A 70 -14.28 8.80 -2.18
N LEU A 71 -13.59 8.24 -1.19
CA LEU A 71 -12.43 7.36 -1.41
C LEU A 71 -12.83 5.97 -1.91
N LYS A 72 -14.06 5.51 -1.63
CA LYS A 72 -14.67 4.32 -2.25
C LYS A 72 -14.84 4.52 -3.75
N ASN A 73 -15.06 5.75 -4.19
CA ASN A 73 -15.21 6.08 -5.60
C ASN A 73 -13.84 6.33 -6.24
N PHE A 74 -13.13 5.25 -6.57
CA PHE A 74 -11.83 5.33 -7.24
C PHE A 74 -11.91 6.11 -8.57
N ASP A 75 -13.09 6.19 -9.19
CA ASP A 75 -13.33 7.01 -10.39
C ASP A 75 -13.08 8.50 -10.15
N GLU A 76 -13.28 9.02 -8.94
CA GLU A 76 -13.05 10.44 -8.62
C GLU A 76 -11.62 10.72 -8.13
N LEU A 77 -10.79 9.68 -7.97
CA LEU A 77 -9.47 9.79 -7.37
C LEU A 77 -8.48 10.45 -8.35
N SER A 78 -8.18 11.73 -8.11
CA SER A 78 -7.24 12.51 -8.94
C SER A 78 -5.78 12.38 -8.50
N CYS A 79 -5.54 12.12 -7.21
CA CYS A 79 -4.21 11.96 -6.64
C CYS A 79 -4.17 10.77 -5.67
N ALA A 80 -3.12 9.96 -5.73
CA ALA A 80 -2.93 8.81 -4.86
C ALA A 80 -1.48 8.72 -4.35
N SER A 81 -1.30 8.15 -3.15
CA SER A 81 0.00 7.84 -2.57
C SER A 81 -0.01 6.43 -2.00
N VAL A 82 0.90 5.60 -2.50
CA VAL A 82 1.09 4.20 -2.10
C VAL A 82 2.54 3.96 -1.65
N SER A 83 3.09 4.94 -0.93
CA SER A 83 4.48 4.95 -0.52
C SER A 83 4.79 3.83 0.48
N PHE A 84 5.93 3.17 0.30
CA PHE A 84 6.42 2.06 1.14
C PHE A 84 5.46 0.87 1.25
N MET A 85 4.59 0.66 0.25
CA MET A 85 3.63 -0.46 0.23
C MET A 85 4.18 -1.73 -0.42
N GLY A 86 5.44 -1.72 -0.86
CA GLY A 86 6.07 -2.85 -1.52
C GLY A 86 5.51 -3.10 -2.93
N VAL A 87 5.06 -2.05 -3.63
CA VAL A 87 4.61 -2.16 -5.02
C VAL A 87 5.77 -2.64 -5.89
N SER A 88 5.61 -3.78 -6.54
CA SER A 88 6.64 -4.39 -7.39
C SER A 88 6.28 -4.36 -8.88
N SER A 89 5.00 -4.17 -9.21
CA SER A 89 4.51 -4.12 -10.59
C SER A 89 3.33 -3.18 -10.75
N ALA A 90 3.13 -2.67 -11.97
CA ALA A 90 1.96 -1.86 -12.32
C ALA A 90 0.66 -2.68 -12.40
N GLY A 91 0.73 -4.00 -12.57
CA GLY A 91 -0.46 -4.83 -12.85
C GLY A 91 -0.93 -4.71 -14.30
N SER A 92 -2.17 -5.12 -14.58
CA SER A 92 -2.78 -5.01 -15.92
C SER A 92 -3.12 -3.54 -16.22
N PRO A 93 -2.76 -3.01 -17.41
CA PRO A 93 -3.17 -1.68 -17.83
C PRO A 93 -4.71 -1.52 -17.87
N GLU A 94 -5.43 -2.55 -18.32
CA GLU A 94 -6.90 -2.54 -18.38
C GLU A 94 -7.52 -2.42 -16.99
N GLU A 95 -6.94 -3.13 -16.02
CA GLU A 95 -7.38 -3.09 -14.63
C GLU A 95 -7.12 -1.72 -13.99
N LEU A 96 -5.93 -1.13 -14.20
CA LEU A 96 -5.63 0.21 -13.69
C LEU A 96 -6.54 1.27 -14.30
N GLN A 97 -6.78 1.20 -15.61
CA GLN A 97 -7.65 2.15 -16.29
C GLN A 97 -9.11 2.04 -15.80
N GLY A 98 -9.58 0.82 -15.54
CA GLY A 98 -10.90 0.60 -14.96
C GLY A 98 -10.99 0.96 -13.48
N LEU A 99 -9.90 0.85 -12.72
CA LEU A 99 -9.88 1.14 -11.29
C LEU A 99 -9.78 2.64 -11.02
N VAL A 100 -8.84 3.34 -11.66
CA VAL A 100 -8.53 4.75 -11.37
C VAL A 100 -8.47 5.58 -12.67
N PRO A 101 -9.59 5.73 -13.39
CA PRO A 101 -9.62 6.37 -14.71
C PRO A 101 -9.20 7.85 -14.70
N ASN A 102 -9.34 8.55 -13.57
CA ASN A 102 -9.08 9.99 -13.46
C ASN A 102 -7.80 10.35 -12.69
N LEU A 103 -6.94 9.37 -12.39
CA LEU A 103 -5.72 9.59 -11.62
C LEU A 103 -4.69 10.41 -12.43
N ARG A 104 -4.21 11.49 -11.84
CA ARG A 104 -3.25 12.43 -12.43
C ARG A 104 -1.92 12.47 -11.71
N GLN A 105 -1.93 12.19 -10.40
CA GLN A 105 -0.73 12.20 -9.57
C GLN A 105 -0.63 10.91 -8.77
N LEU A 106 0.54 10.29 -8.80
CA LEU A 106 0.81 9.05 -8.09
C LEU A 106 2.17 9.12 -7.41
N ASP A 107 2.18 8.97 -6.08
CA ASP A 107 3.39 8.84 -5.28
C ASP A 107 3.72 7.35 -5.04
N LEU A 108 4.89 6.94 -5.53
CA LEU A 108 5.44 5.58 -5.49
C LEU A 108 6.68 5.48 -4.61
N THR A 109 6.95 6.47 -3.75
CA THR A 109 8.18 6.53 -2.95
C THR A 109 8.42 5.25 -2.14
N GLY A 110 9.65 4.72 -2.18
CA GLY A 110 10.05 3.58 -1.34
C GLY A 110 9.46 2.22 -1.73
N ASN A 111 9.05 2.05 -2.99
CA ASN A 111 8.54 0.79 -3.51
C ASN A 111 9.61 -0.05 -4.25
N LEU A 112 9.23 -1.27 -4.65
CA LEU A 112 10.12 -2.33 -5.17
C LEU A 112 9.99 -2.51 -6.69
N ILE A 113 9.81 -1.42 -7.43
CA ILE A 113 9.55 -1.45 -8.88
C ILE A 113 10.81 -1.97 -9.59
N SER A 114 10.70 -3.17 -10.15
CA SER A 114 11.80 -3.86 -10.85
C SER A 114 11.91 -3.47 -12.33
N GLN A 115 10.83 -2.93 -12.90
CA GLN A 115 10.71 -2.55 -14.30
C GLN A 115 9.82 -1.31 -14.42
N TRP A 116 10.31 -0.29 -15.15
CA TRP A 116 9.62 0.99 -15.36
C TRP A 116 9.01 1.13 -16.76
N GLN A 117 9.24 0.14 -17.63
CA GLN A 117 8.71 0.09 -18.99
C GLN A 117 7.26 -0.37 -19.01
#